data_AF-A0A1I3BW65-F1
#
_entry.id   AF-A0A1I3BW65-F1
#
_cell.length_a   1.000
_cell.length_b   1.000
_cell.length_c   1.000
_cell.angle_alpha   90.00
_cell.angle_beta   90.00
_cell.angle_gamma   90.00
#
_symmetry.space_group_name_H-M   'P 1'
#
loop_
_entity.id
_entity.type
_entity.pdbx_description
1 polymer ?
#
loop_
_entity_poly.entity_id
_entity_poly.type
_entity_poly.pdbx_seq_one_letter_code
_entity_poly.pdbx_strand_id
1 'polypeptide(L)'
;MTQLTTAERIALYGGGGLLLIGTLGIGLLEIVAGAPHPVSGEGQIVHETLVPLSVRSSIMLLGLLLWGVYAASSVAREPPADTSI
;
A
#
# COMPACT_ATOMS: atom_id res chain seq x y z
N MET A 1 12.50 4.32 22.96
CA MET A 1 11.68 4.33 21.73
C MET A 1 12.35 5.24 20.73
N THR A 2 12.75 4.73 19.56
CA THR A 2 13.38 5.53 18.51
C THR A 2 12.37 6.54 17.99
N GLN A 3 12.68 7.83 18.13
CA GLN A 3 11.83 8.91 17.63
C GLN A 3 11.91 8.95 16.11
N LEU A 4 10.84 8.55 15.43
CA LEU A 4 10.72 8.68 13.99
C LEU A 4 10.64 10.17 13.60
N THR A 5 11.44 10.58 12.64
CA THR A 5 11.29 11.89 11.98
C THR A 5 9.96 11.96 11.24
N THR A 6 9.50 13.18 10.92
CA THR A 6 8.27 13.37 10.14
C THR A 6 8.33 12.66 8.80
N ALA A 7 9.49 12.71 8.12
CA ALA A 7 9.69 12.04 6.83
C ALA A 7 9.57 10.51 6.95
N GLU A 8 10.15 9.92 8.00
CA GLU A 8 10.08 8.48 8.25
C GLU A 8 8.65 8.03 8.59
N ARG A 9 7.90 8.84 9.36
CA ARG A 9 6.49 8.55 9.63
C ARG A 9 5.66 8.56 8.36
N ILE A 10 5.86 9.56 7.49
CA ILE A 10 5.15 9.63 6.22
C ILE A 10 5.51 8.43 5.34
N ALA A 11 6.79 8.08 5.24
CA ALA A 11 7.20 6.97 4.40
C ALA A 11 6.66 5.63 4.92
N LEU A 12 6.80 5.36 6.22
CA LEU A 12 6.39 4.09 6.82
C LEU A 12 4.87 3.97 6.91
N TYR A 13 4.21 4.93 7.56
CA TYR A 13 2.76 4.90 7.76
C TYR A 13 1.98 5.28 6.52
N GLY A 14 2.47 6.22 5.72
CA GLY A 14 1.85 6.56 4.44
C GLY A 14 1.98 5.41 3.45
N GLY A 15 3.17 4.81 3.31
CA GLY A 15 3.37 3.66 2.43
C GLY A 15 2.50 2.46 2.82
N GLY A 16 2.52 2.09 4.10
CA GLY A 16 1.71 0.97 4.61
C GLY A 16 0.22 1.26 4.59
N GLY A 17 -0.18 2.49 4.94
CA GLY A 17 -1.57 2.92 4.90
C GLY A 17 -2.15 2.86 3.50
N LEU A 18 -1.43 3.36 2.49
CA LEU A 18 -1.86 3.30 1.09
C LEU A 18 -2.00 1.85 0.61
N LEU A 19 -1.06 0.96 0.97
CA LEU A 19 -1.17 -0.46 0.63
C LEU A 19 -2.37 -1.13 1.29
N LEU A 20 -2.62 -0.88 2.58
CA LEU A 20 -3.77 -1.42 3.30
C LEU A 20 -5.08 -0.89 2.73
N ILE A 21 -5.16 0.39 2.38
CA ILE A 21 -6.34 0.98 1.72
C ILE A 21 -6.55 0.34 0.35
N GLY A 22 -5.50 0.24 -0.47
CA GLY A 22 -5.56 -0.31 -1.82
C GLY A 22 -5.95 -1.79 -1.90
N THR A 23 -5.50 -2.58 -0.92
CA THR A 23 -5.74 -4.02 -0.86
C THR A 23 -6.99 -4.35 -0.05
N LEU A 24 -6.94 -4.15 1.27
CA LEU A 24 -8.00 -4.52 2.19
C LEU A 24 -9.14 -3.51 2.20
N GLY A 25 -8.83 -2.21 2.29
CA GLY A 25 -9.85 -1.16 2.45
C GLY A 25 -10.85 -1.12 1.30
N ILE A 26 -10.35 -1.02 0.07
CA ILE A 26 -11.18 -1.02 -1.14
C ILE A 26 -11.87 -2.37 -1.32
N GLY A 27 -11.19 -3.50 -1.04
CA GLY A 27 -11.83 -4.82 -1.13
C GLY A 27 -13.02 -4.97 -0.18
N LEU A 28 -12.88 -4.52 1.08
CA LEU A 28 -13.99 -4.52 2.04
C LEU A 28 -15.11 -3.55 1.61
N LEU A 29 -14.75 -2.38 1.08
CA LEU A 29 -15.72 -1.41 0.57
C LEU A 29 -16.54 -1.99 -0.60
N GLU A 30 -15.93 -2.71 -1.52
CA GLU A 30 -16.63 -3.39 -2.63
C GLU A 30 -17.60 -4.49 -2.13
N ILE A 31 -17.18 -5.28 -1.14
CA ILE A 31 -18.02 -6.31 -0.52
C ILE A 31 -19.25 -5.69 0.14
N VAL A 32 -19.04 -4.66 0.96
CA VAL A 32 -20.12 -3.97 1.69
C VAL A 32 -21.06 -3.24 0.73
N ALA A 33 -20.53 -2.67 -0.34
CA ALA A 33 -21.32 -1.98 -1.36
C ALA A 33 -22.09 -2.93 -2.31
N GLY A 34 -21.95 -4.25 -2.15
CA GLY A 34 -22.68 -5.22 -2.96
C GLY A 34 -22.29 -5.16 -4.43
N ALA A 35 -21.02 -4.90 -4.73
CA ALA A 35 -20.43 -5.07 -6.06
C ALA A 35 -19.81 -6.47 -6.15
N PRO A 36 -20.61 -7.55 -6.38
CA PRO A 36 -20.06 -8.86 -6.65
C PRO A 36 -19.24 -8.78 -7.94
N HIS A 37 -18.16 -9.55 -8.01
CA HIS A 37 -17.35 -9.71 -9.21
C HIS A 37 -17.82 -10.97 -9.95
N PRO A 38 -18.91 -10.92 -10.75
CA PRO A 38 -19.37 -12.10 -11.47
C PRO A 38 -18.32 -12.52 -12.49
N VAL A 39 -17.95 -13.79 -12.45
CA VAL A 39 -17.22 -14.44 -13.54
C VAL A 39 -18.19 -14.72 -14.67
N SER A 40 -17.87 -14.26 -15.88
CA SER A 40 -18.55 -14.77 -17.08
C SER A 40 -18.14 -16.23 -17.31
N GLY A 41 -18.96 -16.95 -18.08
CA GLY A 41 -18.75 -18.38 -18.37
C GLY A 41 -17.41 -18.73 -19.05
N GLU A 42 -16.63 -17.74 -19.48
CA GLU A 42 -15.30 -17.93 -20.07
C GLU A 42 -14.14 -17.63 -19.09
N GLY A 43 -14.43 -17.49 -17.79
CA GLY A 43 -13.44 -17.11 -16.78
C GLY A 43 -13.03 -15.63 -16.88
N GLN A 44 -13.69 -14.86 -17.75
CA GLN A 44 -13.48 -13.44 -17.88
C GLN A 44 -14.29 -12.72 -16.82
N ILE A 45 -13.61 -12.00 -15.92
CA ILE A 45 -14.31 -11.28 -14.86
C ILE A 45 -14.95 -10.03 -15.48
N VAL A 46 -16.28 -9.95 -15.41
CA VAL A 46 -17.00 -8.73 -15.78
C VAL A 46 -16.88 -7.79 -14.58
N HIS A 47 -15.81 -6.99 -14.55
CA HIS A 47 -15.51 -6.07 -13.48
C HIS A 47 -16.27 -4.75 -13.67
N GLU A 48 -17.53 -4.72 -13.22
CA GLU A 48 -18.17 -3.47 -12.80
C GLU A 48 -17.70 -3.16 -11.36
N THR A 49 -16.40 -2.90 -11.22
CA THR A 49 -15.79 -2.58 -9.92
C THR A 49 -16.21 -1.18 -9.48
N LEU A 50 -16.63 -1.03 -8.22
CA LEU A 50 -16.96 0.28 -7.65
C LEU A 50 -15.77 1.25 -7.71
N VAL A 51 -14.56 0.72 -7.49
CA VAL A 51 -13.32 1.49 -7.63
C VAL A 51 -12.58 1.01 -8.88
N PRO A 52 -12.38 1.87 -9.90
CA PRO A 52 -11.68 1.48 -11.11
C PRO A 52 -10.29 0.90 -10.81
N LEU A 53 -9.92 -0.13 -11.57
CA LEU A 53 -8.63 -0.82 -11.42
C LEU A 53 -7.45 0.14 -11.43
N SER A 54 -7.47 1.16 -12.31
CA SER A 54 -6.41 2.16 -12.43
C SER A 54 -6.23 2.99 -11.15
N VAL A 55 -7.32 3.31 -10.44
CA VAL A 55 -7.27 4.05 -9.17
C VAL A 55 -6.72 3.14 -8.07
N ARG A 56 -7.24 1.91 -7.96
CA ARG A 56 -6.81 0.94 -6.96
C ARG A 56 -5.32 0.62 -7.09
N SER A 57 -4.86 0.33 -8.32
CA SER A 57 -3.45 0.03 -8.58
C SER A 57 -2.55 1.23 -8.34
N SER A 58 -2.97 2.44 -8.71
CA SER A 58 -2.19 3.66 -8.46
C SER A 58 -1.97 3.93 -6.98
N ILE A 59 -2.99 3.71 -6.13
CA ILE A 59 -2.87 3.84 -4.67
C ILE A 59 -1.82 2.86 -4.14
N MET A 60 -1.87 1.60 -4.56
CA MET A 60 -0.90 0.59 -4.13
C MET A 60 0.52 0.90 -4.62
N LEU A 61 0.66 1.32 -5.89
CA LEU A 61 1.94 1.71 -6.47
C LEU A 61 2.54 2.92 -5.75
N LEU A 62 1.73 3.90 -5.35
CA LEU A 62 2.19 5.02 -4.56
C LEU A 62 2.68 4.57 -3.17
N GLY A 63 1.97 3.64 -2.53
CA GLY A 63 2.40 3.05 -1.27
C GLY A 63 3.74 2.33 -1.38
N LEU A 64 3.89 1.50 -2.42
CA LEU A 64 5.15 0.82 -2.75
C LEU A 64 6.26 1.80 -3.11
N LEU A 65 5.95 2.91 -3.78
CA LEU A 65 6.93 3.93 -4.10
C LEU A 65 7.49 4.58 -2.84
N LEU A 66 6.62 4.92 -1.87
CA LEU A 66 7.06 5.49 -0.59
C LEU A 66 7.96 4.52 0.18
N TRP A 67 7.58 3.24 0.26
CA TRP A 67 8.41 2.21 0.89
C TRP A 67 9.69 1.92 0.12
N GLY A 68 9.63 1.90 -1.21
CA GLY A 68 10.79 1.66 -2.07
C GLY A 68 11.83 2.77 -1.92
N VAL A 69 11.40 4.04 -1.94
CA VAL A 69 12.28 5.20 -1.71
C VAL A 69 12.87 5.14 -0.30
N TYR A 70 12.05 4.83 0.71
CA TYR A 70 12.52 4.70 2.09
C TYR A 70 13.56 3.59 2.24
N ALA A 71 13.28 2.40 1.72
CA ALA A 71 14.17 1.25 1.75
C ALA A 71 15.51 1.54 1.03
N ALA A 72 15.44 2.16 -0.16
CA ALA A 72 16.64 2.58 -0.88
C ALA A 72 17.46 3.59 -0.07
N SER A 73 16.80 4.56 0.57
CA SER A 73 17.46 5.55 1.42
C SER A 73 18.06 4.95 2.69
N SER A 74 17.43 3.92 3.26
CA SER A 74 17.94 3.26 4.47
C SER A 74 19.15 2.38 4.17
N VAL A 75 19.20 1.73 3.00
CA VAL A 75 20.38 0.97 2.57
C VAL A 75 21.59 1.87 2.34
N ALA A 76 21.37 3.10 1.88
CA ALA A 76 22.44 4.08 1.64
C ALA A 76 22.99 4.73 2.93
N ARG A 77 22.32 4.56 4.08
CA ARG A 77 22.77 5.12 5.37
C ARG A 77 23.62 4.09 6.11
N GLU A 78 24.67 4.53 6.78
CA GLU A 78 25.46 3.66 7.66
C GLU A 78 24.57 3.10 8.78
N PRO A 79 24.72 1.82 9.15
CA PRO A 79 24.05 1.26 10.33
C PRO A 79 24.39 2.11 11.56
N PRO A 80 23.43 2.29 12.50
CA PRO A 80 23.73 2.97 13.75
C PRO A 80 24.94 2.31 14.42
N ALA A 81 25.92 3.12 14.85
CA ALA A 81 27.07 2.63 15.58
C ALA A 81 26.59 1.81 16.79
N ASP A 82 27.12 0.60 16.96
CA ASP A 82 26.75 -0.27 18.05
C ASP A 82 27.09 0.41 19.38
N THR A 83 26.06 0.83 20.11
CA THR A 83 26.20 1.44 21.44
C THR A 83 25.97 0.43 22.56
N SER A 84 26.06 -0.88 22.29
CA SER A 84 26.02 -1.87 23.37
C SER A 84 27.25 -1.69 24.28
N ILE A 85 27.01 -1.26 25.51
CA ILE A 85 27.93 -1.39 26.66
C ILE A 85 27.59 -2.68 27.40
#